data_AF-A0A183FHH8-F1
#
_entry.id   AF-A0A183FHH8-F1
#
_cell.length_a   1.000
_cell.length_b   1.000
_cell.length_c   1.000
_cell.angle_alpha   90.00
_cell.angle_beta   90.00
_cell.angle_gamma   90.00
#
_symmetry.space_group_name_H-M   'P 1'
#
loop_
_entity.id
_entity.type
_entity.pdbx_description
1 polymer ?
#
loop_
_entity_poly.entity_id
_entity_poly.type
_entity_poly.pdbx_seq_one_letter_code
_entity_poly.pdbx_strand_id
1 'polypeptide(L)'
;MKAVLCVSALLMLCIGAMAFVKLDGCIRRVVDIFKAKNSQYLRGRIKKHLQFELDDADIIAGFMVHDEDFYEIGKVFFAGNQKSEKAVTFFYGDDIAKMTRIPYSMYYQYLRCEFEPEEEYPELEDPES
;
A
#
# COMPACT_ATOMS: atom_id res chain seq x y z
N MET A 1 -23.83 -30.39 30.02
CA MET A 1 -22.59 -30.02 29.28
C MET A 1 -22.88 -30.05 27.77
N LYS A 2 -23.39 -28.95 27.19
CA LYS A 2 -23.65 -28.81 25.74
C LYS A 2 -23.62 -27.33 25.35
N ALA A 3 -22.45 -26.68 25.38
CA ALA A 3 -22.37 -25.27 24.98
C ALA A 3 -20.97 -24.78 24.59
N VAL A 4 -19.98 -25.65 24.34
CA VAL A 4 -18.58 -25.20 24.18
C VAL A 4 -17.98 -25.47 22.79
N LEU A 5 -18.66 -26.22 21.92
CA LEU A 5 -18.10 -26.64 20.62
C LEU A 5 -18.40 -25.71 19.44
N CYS A 6 -19.16 -24.62 19.63
CA CYS A 6 -19.60 -23.77 18.51
C CYS A 6 -18.65 -22.58 18.21
N VAL A 7 -17.72 -22.27 19.11
CA VAL A 7 -16.90 -21.04 18.99
C VAL A 7 -15.62 -21.27 18.18
N SER A 8 -15.10 -22.50 18.14
CA SER A 8 -13.86 -22.83 17.44
C SER A 8 -14.01 -22.89 15.91
N ALA A 9 -15.21 -23.20 15.39
CA ALA A 9 -15.45 -23.25 13.93
C ALA A 9 -15.62 -21.86 13.29
N LEU A 10 -16.01 -20.84 14.06
CA LEU A 10 -16.20 -19.46 13.56
C LEU A 10 -14.88 -18.69 13.39
N LEU A 11 -13.81 -19.07 14.10
CA LEU A 11 -12.50 -18.42 13.98
C LEU A 11 -11.73 -18.81 12.71
N MET A 12 -12.04 -19.96 12.11
CA MET A 12 -11.36 -20.45 10.89
C MET A 12 -11.85 -19.80 9.59
N LEU A 13 -13.01 -19.12 9.59
CA LEU A 13 -13.69 -18.67 8.35
C LEU A 13 -13.55 -17.18 8.04
N CYS A 14 -12.81 -16.42 8.85
CA CYS A 14 -12.63 -14.97 8.64
C CYS A 14 -11.32 -14.57 7.95
N ILE A 15 -10.55 -15.54 7.42
CA ILE A 15 -9.45 -15.23 6.50
C ILE A 15 -10.05 -15.17 5.10
N GLY A 16 -10.88 -14.15 4.86
CA GLY A 16 -11.28 -13.81 3.50
C GLY A 16 -10.01 -13.58 2.69
N ALA A 17 -9.89 -14.30 1.57
CA ALA A 17 -8.79 -14.19 0.62
C ALA A 17 -8.73 -12.75 0.08
N MET A 18 -8.03 -11.89 0.80
CA MET A 18 -7.50 -10.66 0.25
C MET A 18 -6.30 -11.10 -0.58
N ALA A 19 -6.38 -10.95 -1.91
CA ALA A 19 -5.24 -11.15 -2.79
C ALA A 19 -4.16 -10.14 -2.38
N PHE A 20 -3.15 -10.65 -1.67
CA PHE A 20 -1.98 -9.92 -1.21
C PHE A 20 -0.78 -10.44 -2.00
N VAL A 21 0.15 -9.55 -2.32
CA VAL A 21 1.41 -9.94 -2.96
C VAL A 21 2.13 -10.93 -2.05
N LYS A 22 2.56 -12.06 -2.62
CA LYS A 22 3.36 -13.07 -1.91
C LYS A 22 4.65 -12.39 -1.42
N LEU A 23 4.85 -12.33 -0.11
CA LEU A 23 6.00 -11.64 0.50
C LEU A 23 7.34 -12.35 0.26
N ASP A 24 7.29 -13.64 -0.05
CA ASP A 24 8.47 -14.43 -0.37
C ASP A 24 8.87 -14.15 -1.82
N GLY A 25 10.10 -13.67 -2.03
CA GLY A 25 10.59 -13.20 -3.33
C GLY A 25 9.99 -11.88 -3.80
N CYS A 26 9.28 -11.13 -2.94
CA CYS A 26 8.72 -9.85 -3.35
C CYS A 26 9.80 -8.81 -3.59
N ILE A 27 9.57 -7.96 -4.60
CA ILE A 27 10.44 -6.86 -4.99
C ILE A 27 9.66 -5.56 -4.83
N ARG A 28 10.31 -4.51 -4.31
CA ARG A 28 9.73 -3.17 -4.21
C ARG A 28 10.57 -2.13 -4.96
N ARG A 29 9.88 -1.10 -5.41
CA ARG A 29 10.50 0.14 -5.91
C ARG A 29 10.83 1.12 -4.79
N VAL A 30 11.37 2.28 -5.19
CA VAL A 30 11.68 3.41 -4.30
C VAL A 30 10.42 3.88 -3.57
N VAL A 31 10.61 4.37 -2.34
CA VAL A 31 9.53 4.98 -1.57
C VAL A 31 9.42 6.45 -1.97
N ASP A 32 8.30 6.78 -2.60
CA ASP A 32 7.93 8.16 -2.89
C ASP A 32 7.30 8.78 -1.64
N ILE A 33 7.81 9.96 -1.24
CA ILE A 33 7.27 10.72 -0.13
C ILE A 33 6.85 12.09 -0.64
N PHE A 34 5.58 12.42 -0.43
CA PHE A 34 5.03 13.70 -0.87
C PHE A 34 3.99 14.24 0.10
N LYS A 35 3.75 15.55 0.00
CA LYS A 35 2.69 16.22 0.76
C LYS A 35 1.33 15.88 0.17
N ALA A 36 0.29 15.73 0.98
CA ALA A 36 -1.05 15.40 0.53
C ALA A 36 -1.61 16.43 -0.48
N LYS A 37 -1.21 17.70 -0.38
CA LYS A 37 -1.57 18.72 -1.38
C LYS A 37 -1.04 18.43 -2.79
N ASN A 38 0.05 17.69 -2.92
CA ASN A 38 0.64 17.33 -4.20
C ASN A 38 -0.19 16.27 -4.94
N SER A 39 -1.17 15.64 -4.26
CA SER A 39 -2.12 14.72 -4.88
C SER A 39 -3.51 14.88 -4.30
N GLN A 40 -4.23 15.90 -4.78
CA GLN A 40 -5.64 16.13 -4.42
C GLN A 40 -6.52 14.90 -4.72
N TYR A 41 -6.22 14.20 -5.83
CA TYR A 41 -6.91 12.97 -6.19
C TYR A 41 -6.74 11.90 -5.12
N LEU A 42 -5.51 11.53 -4.77
CA LEU A 42 -5.25 10.47 -3.80
C LEU A 42 -5.80 10.85 -2.41
N ARG A 43 -5.62 12.09 -1.98
CA ARG A 43 -6.21 12.62 -0.74
C ARG A 43 -7.74 12.44 -0.71
N GLY A 44 -8.43 12.75 -1.81
CA GLY A 44 -9.88 12.55 -1.94
C GLY A 44 -10.28 11.07 -1.86
N ARG A 45 -9.47 10.17 -2.42
CA ARG A 45 -9.70 8.71 -2.35
C ARG A 45 -9.51 8.17 -0.94
N ILE A 46 -8.44 8.57 -0.26
CA ILE A 46 -8.17 8.21 1.14
C ILE A 46 -9.34 8.64 2.03
N LYS A 47 -9.82 9.88 1.87
CA LYS A 47 -11.01 10.35 2.60
C LYS A 47 -12.25 9.52 2.29
N LYS A 48 -12.55 9.28 1.00
CA LYS A 48 -13.76 8.56 0.57
C LYS A 48 -13.78 7.11 1.05
N HIS A 49 -12.67 6.39 0.88
CA HIS A 49 -12.65 4.93 1.02
C HIS A 49 -12.12 4.47 2.38
N LEU A 50 -11.23 5.24 3.00
CA LEU A 50 -10.64 4.88 4.29
C LEU A 50 -11.19 5.71 5.45
N GLN A 51 -12.04 6.71 5.17
CA GLN A 51 -12.58 7.65 6.15
C GLN A 51 -11.45 8.32 6.96
N PHE A 52 -10.34 8.62 6.28
CA PHE A 52 -9.15 9.21 6.88
C PHE A 52 -8.90 10.57 6.24
N GLU A 53 -8.87 11.62 7.06
CA GLU A 53 -8.68 12.99 6.57
C GLU A 53 -7.21 13.40 6.69
N LEU A 54 -6.72 14.03 5.63
CA LEU A 54 -5.39 14.63 5.57
C LEU A 54 -5.55 16.12 5.31
N ASP A 55 -4.69 16.92 5.90
CA ASP A 55 -4.48 18.34 5.58
C ASP A 55 -3.40 18.50 4.50
N ASP A 56 -3.26 19.71 3.94
CA ASP A 56 -2.32 19.97 2.83
C ASP A 56 -0.86 19.64 3.15
N ALA A 57 -0.46 19.83 4.41
CA ALA A 57 0.89 19.62 4.90
C ALA A 57 1.18 18.16 5.30
N ASP A 58 0.15 17.32 5.41
CA ASP A 58 0.28 15.93 5.82
C ASP A 58 1.05 15.11 4.80
N ILE A 59 1.59 13.98 5.24
CA ILE A 59 2.51 13.16 4.45
C ILE A 59 1.81 11.92 3.93
N ILE A 60 2.06 11.62 2.65
CA ILE A 60 1.77 10.34 2.03
C ILE A 60 3.10 9.77 1.56
N ALA A 61 3.40 8.54 1.98
CA ALA A 61 4.53 7.75 1.52
C ALA A 61 4.00 6.51 0.82
N GLY A 62 4.51 6.16 -0.36
CA GLY A 62 4.06 4.99 -1.09
C GLY A 62 5.12 4.37 -1.97
N PHE A 63 4.93 3.10 -2.33
CA PHE A 63 5.82 2.36 -3.22
C PHE A 63 5.06 1.24 -3.94
N MET A 64 5.62 0.81 -5.06
CA MET A 64 5.14 -0.38 -5.80
C MET A 64 5.84 -1.62 -5.28
N VAL A 65 5.10 -2.73 -5.21
CA VAL A 65 5.58 -4.07 -4.87
C VAL A 65 5.14 -5.03 -5.95
N HIS A 66 6.03 -5.93 -6.33
CA HIS A 66 5.83 -7.03 -7.26
C HIS A 66 6.04 -8.36 -6.52
N ASP A 67 5.35 -9.42 -6.93
CA ASP A 67 5.75 -10.78 -6.56
C ASP A 67 7.01 -11.21 -7.35
N GLU A 68 7.57 -12.36 -6.99
CA GLU A 68 8.78 -12.94 -7.61
C GLU A 68 8.66 -13.08 -9.14
N ASP A 69 7.43 -13.30 -9.62
CA ASP A 69 7.13 -13.49 -11.04
C ASP A 69 6.73 -12.18 -11.76
N PHE A 70 6.74 -11.03 -11.06
CA PHE A 70 6.33 -9.71 -11.55
C PHE A 70 4.88 -9.61 -12.07
N TYR A 71 4.01 -10.57 -11.74
CA TYR A 71 2.64 -10.61 -12.22
C TYR A 71 1.68 -9.75 -11.39
N GLU A 72 1.87 -9.73 -10.07
CA GLU A 72 0.97 -8.97 -9.18
C GLU A 72 1.60 -7.64 -8.76
N ILE A 73 1.02 -6.53 -9.24
CA ILE A 73 1.46 -5.18 -8.89
C ILE A 73 0.61 -4.64 -7.74
N GLY A 74 1.25 -4.41 -6.61
CA GLY A 74 0.67 -3.82 -5.42
C GLY A 74 1.18 -2.42 -5.16
N LYS A 75 0.28 -1.43 -5.01
CA LYS A 75 0.67 -0.09 -4.52
C LYS A 75 0.37 0.02 -3.04
N VAL A 76 1.43 0.15 -2.25
CA VAL A 76 1.39 0.16 -0.78
C VAL A 76 1.64 1.57 -0.30
N PHE A 77 0.83 2.05 0.64
CA PHE A 77 0.91 3.42 1.15
C PHE A 77 0.81 3.50 2.67
N PHE A 78 1.47 4.53 3.20
CA PHE A 78 1.30 5.10 4.52
C PHE A 78 0.84 6.56 4.36
N ALA A 79 -0.24 6.93 5.03
CA ALA A 79 -0.71 8.31 5.08
C ALA A 79 -0.80 8.77 6.54
N GLY A 80 -0.04 9.81 6.89
CA GLY A 80 0.07 10.32 8.26
C GLY A 80 -0.52 11.70 8.40
N ASN A 81 -1.46 11.86 9.33
CA ASN A 81 -2.03 13.14 9.73
C ASN A 81 -1.21 13.70 10.90
N GLN A 82 -0.46 14.76 10.66
CA GLN A 82 0.50 15.31 11.63
C GLN A 82 -0.20 15.94 12.83
N LYS A 83 -1.33 16.61 12.61
CA LYS A 83 -2.06 17.32 13.68
C LYS A 83 -2.71 16.38 14.69
N SER A 84 -3.24 15.26 14.21
CA SER A 84 -3.92 14.27 15.04
C SER A 84 -3.02 13.12 15.50
N GLU A 85 -1.78 13.07 15.01
CA GLU A 85 -0.81 11.99 15.26
C GLU A 85 -1.35 10.59 14.89
N LYS A 86 -2.29 10.55 13.94
CA LYS A 86 -2.85 9.31 13.42
C LYS A 86 -2.29 9.01 12.05
N ALA A 87 -2.33 7.74 11.66
CA ALA A 87 -1.99 7.33 10.31
C ALA A 87 -2.94 6.23 9.82
N VAL A 88 -2.85 5.92 8.54
CA VAL A 88 -3.44 4.75 7.94
C VAL A 88 -2.46 4.14 6.94
N THR A 89 -2.37 2.82 6.96
CA THR A 89 -1.70 2.05 5.91
C THR A 89 -2.74 1.37 5.02
N PHE A 90 -2.50 1.38 3.72
CA PHE A 90 -3.43 0.80 2.76
C PHE A 90 -2.72 0.28 1.52
N PHE A 91 -3.44 -0.56 0.78
CA PHE A 91 -3.01 -1.20 -0.44
C PHE A 91 -4.09 -1.02 -1.52
N TYR A 92 -3.67 -0.88 -2.77
CA TYR A 92 -4.53 -1.16 -3.92
C TYR A 92 -3.70 -1.70 -5.10
N GLY A 93 -4.29 -2.61 -5.88
CA GLY A 93 -3.69 -3.11 -7.12
C GLY A 93 -3.99 -2.18 -8.30
N ASP A 94 -4.48 -2.73 -9.41
CA ASP A 94 -4.82 -1.94 -10.60
C ASP A 94 -6.00 -0.98 -10.40
N ASP A 95 -6.93 -1.35 -9.52
CA ASP A 95 -8.14 -0.57 -9.25
C ASP A 95 -8.06 0.16 -7.91
N ILE A 96 -7.80 1.47 -7.96
CA ILE A 96 -7.80 2.36 -6.79
C ILE A 96 -9.20 2.51 -6.14
N ALA A 97 -10.27 1.95 -6.72
CA ALA A 97 -11.56 1.79 -6.05
C ALA A 97 -11.54 0.69 -5.00
N LYS A 98 -10.59 -0.25 -5.09
CA LYS A 98 -10.41 -1.35 -4.13
C LYS A 98 -9.34 -1.03 -3.09
N MET A 99 -9.30 0.24 -2.65
CA MET A 99 -8.38 0.68 -1.60
C MET A 99 -8.71 -0.04 -0.30
N THR A 100 -7.80 -0.90 0.15
CA THR A 100 -8.00 -1.77 1.30
C THR A 100 -7.04 -1.36 2.40
N ARG A 101 -7.58 -1.06 3.59
CA ARG A 101 -6.77 -0.79 4.78
C ARG A 101 -5.98 -2.07 5.12
N ILE A 102 -4.67 -1.93 5.31
CA ILE A 102 -3.80 -3.02 5.76
C ILE A 102 -3.29 -2.72 7.17
N PRO A 103 -2.97 -3.73 7.98
CA PRO A 103 -2.26 -3.51 9.23
C PRO A 103 -0.87 -2.89 8.99
N TYR A 104 -0.37 -2.11 9.95
CA TYR A 104 0.99 -1.56 9.88
C TYR A 104 2.07 -2.63 9.75
N SER A 105 1.88 -3.79 10.41
CA SER A 105 2.79 -4.92 10.26
C SER A 105 2.97 -5.37 8.81
N MET A 106 1.88 -5.35 8.03
CA MET A 106 1.91 -5.69 6.60
C MET A 106 2.66 -4.63 5.79
N TYR A 107 2.44 -3.34 6.08
CA TYR A 107 3.20 -2.25 5.45
C TYR A 107 4.70 -2.40 5.67
N TYR A 108 5.13 -2.71 6.90
CA TYR A 108 6.54 -2.93 7.21
C TYR A 108 7.08 -4.24 6.63
N GLN A 109 6.25 -5.27 6.43
CA GLN A 109 6.65 -6.47 5.69
C GLN A 109 6.93 -6.13 4.23
N TYR A 110 6.08 -5.35 3.58
CA TYR A 110 6.30 -4.90 2.21
C TYR A 110 7.54 -4.01 2.06
N LEU A 111 7.86 -3.19 3.07
CA LEU A 111 9.12 -2.41 3.06
C LEU A 111 10.38 -3.29 3.09
N ARG A 112 10.26 -4.54 3.53
CA ARG A 112 11.35 -5.52 3.58
C ARG A 112 11.48 -6.35 2.30
N CYS A 113 10.59 -6.18 1.32
CA CYS A 113 10.77 -6.73 -0.01
C CYS A 113 12.14 -6.32 -0.57
N GLU A 114 12.70 -7.16 -1.43
CA GLU A 114 13.95 -6.88 -2.12
C GLU A 114 13.84 -5.56 -2.88
N PHE A 115 14.91 -4.78 -2.91
CA PHE A 115 14.87 -3.45 -3.50
C PHE A 115 15.42 -3.51 -4.92
N GLU A 116 14.58 -3.16 -5.89
CA GLU A 116 15.01 -2.94 -7.27
C GLU A 116 15.27 -1.44 -7.47
N PRO A 117 16.53 -1.02 -7.64
CA PRO A 117 16.82 0.36 -7.99
C PRO A 117 16.25 0.66 -9.39
N GLU A 118 15.69 1.86 -9.58
CA GLU A 118 15.30 2.29 -10.92
C GLU A 118 16.55 2.36 -11.80
N GLU A 119 16.57 1.61 -12.91
CA GLU A 119 17.61 1.77 -13.91
C GLU A 119 17.48 3.19 -14.47
N GLU A 120 18.55 4.00 -14.33
CA GLU A 120 18.68 5.26 -15.06
C GLU A 120 18.71 4.91 -16.56
N TYR A 121 17.58 5.08 -17.25
CA TYR A 121 17.59 5.06 -18.70
C TYR A 121 18.46 6.24 -19.15
N PRO A 122 19.54 6.02 -19.92
CA PRO A 122 20.31 7.12 -20.45
C PRO A 122 19.35 8.00 -21.25
N GLU A 123 19.31 9.30 -20.94
CA GLU A 123 18.62 10.29 -21.76
C GLU A 123 19.12 10.08 -23.19
N LEU A 124 18.22 9.67 -24.08
CA LEU A 124 18.54 9.64 -25.50
C LEU A 124 18.79 11.09 -25.89
N GLU A 125 20.06 11.48 -25.99
CA GLU A 125 20.44 12.76 -26.57
C GLU A 125 19.75 12.85 -27.94
N ASP A 126 18.86 13.83 -28.09
CA ASP A 126 18.18 14.13 -29.36
C ASP A 126 19.26 14.23 -30.44
N PRO A 127 19.32 13.30 -31.41
CA PRO A 127 20.34 13.34 -32.44
C PRO A 127 19.87 14.30 -33.53
N GLU A 128 19.65 15.58 -33.22
CA GLU A 128 19.50 16.67 -34.20
C GLU A 128 19.37 18.04 -33.48
N SER A 129 20.51 18.67 -33.20
CA SER A 129 20.64 20.12 -33.02
C SER A 129 21.55 20.72 -34.08
#